data_AF-A0A4U1CXA9-F1
#
_entry.id   AF-A0A4U1CXA9-F1
#
_cell.length_a   1.000
_cell.length_b   1.000
_cell.length_c   1.000
_cell.angle_alpha   90.00
_cell.angle_beta   90.00
_cell.angle_gamma   90.00
#
_symmetry.space_group_name_H-M   'P 1'
#
loop_
_entity.id
_entity.type
_entity.pdbx_description
1 polymer ?
#
loop_
_entity_poly.entity_id
_entity_poly.type
_entity_poly.pdbx_seq_one_letter_code
_entity_poly.pdbx_strand_id
1 'polypeptide(L)'
;MAIWQYRLFVIPEEEINSYFLNEDYLSEDAFNEIDWWKYKRIDEISLGDLISLLAESKSWSNNIYQLGNIESDCLEILFNKQKILEISIRVDLRNNYNSLIEAICKFGRRNALIFLNYNLKLLSPDEIILKEDISNYNLFDDFITKNQ
;
A
#
# COMPACT_ATOMS: atom_id res chain seq x y z
N MET A 1 -13.32 2.06 5.94
CA MET A 1 -12.02 1.84 6.60
C MET A 1 -12.11 2.43 7.98
N ALA A 2 -11.44 1.83 8.96
CA ALA A 2 -11.34 2.48 10.25
C ALA A 2 -10.45 3.72 10.15
N ILE A 3 -10.82 4.78 10.86
CA ILE A 3 -10.11 6.07 10.94
C ILE A 3 -8.65 5.94 11.40
N TRP A 4 -8.32 4.85 12.10
CA TRP A 4 -7.00 4.60 12.69
C TRP A 4 -6.12 3.74 11.77
N GLN A 5 -6.56 3.49 10.55
CA GLN A 5 -5.79 2.76 9.55
C GLN A 5 -5.37 3.73 8.44
N TYR A 6 -4.08 3.74 8.16
CA TYR A 6 -3.53 4.38 6.98
C TYR A 6 -3.43 3.35 5.86
N ARG A 7 -3.96 3.66 4.67
CA ARG A 7 -3.92 2.76 3.51
C ARG A 7 -2.99 3.28 2.44
N LEU A 8 -2.17 2.37 1.95
CA LEU A 8 -1.37 2.53 0.75
C LEU A 8 -1.87 1.57 -0.32
N PHE A 9 -1.98 2.05 -1.55
CA PHE A 9 -1.93 1.20 -2.73
C PHE A 9 -0.49 1.13 -3.22
N VAL A 10 -0.18 0.06 -3.94
CA VAL A 10 1.15 -0.19 -4.48
C VAL A 10 1.01 -0.45 -5.98
N ILE A 11 1.89 0.14 -6.77
CA ILE A 11 1.95 -0.07 -8.23
C ILE A 11 3.41 -0.16 -8.69
N PRO A 12 3.69 -0.79 -9.84
CA PRO A 12 5.04 -0.84 -10.40
C PRO A 12 5.54 0.55 -10.79
N GLU A 13 6.78 0.88 -10.39
CA GLU A 13 7.40 2.18 -10.64
C GLU A 13 7.58 2.45 -12.15
N GLU A 14 7.84 1.41 -12.94
CA GLU A 14 8.02 1.50 -14.39
C GLU A 14 6.79 2.03 -15.16
N GLU A 15 5.59 1.78 -14.64
CA GLU A 15 4.34 2.27 -15.23
C GLU A 15 4.19 3.78 -15.02
N ILE A 16 4.61 4.30 -13.86
CA ILE A 16 4.59 5.75 -13.60
C ILE A 16 5.54 6.49 -14.53
N ASN A 17 6.76 5.98 -14.68
CA ASN A 17 7.75 6.60 -15.57
C ASN A 17 7.30 6.61 -17.04
N SER A 18 6.43 5.69 -17.43
CA SER A 18 5.93 5.60 -18.80
C SER A 18 4.80 6.58 -19.11
N TYR A 19 3.97 6.93 -18.11
CA TYR A 19 2.72 7.67 -18.32
C TYR A 19 2.62 9.03 -17.60
N PHE A 20 3.35 9.23 -16.50
CA PHE A 20 3.10 10.34 -15.55
C PHE A 20 4.37 11.05 -15.06
N LEU A 21 5.34 11.24 -15.96
CA LEU A 21 6.64 11.83 -15.63
C LEU A 21 6.47 13.22 -14.95
N ASN A 22 6.93 13.34 -13.70
CA ASN A 22 6.85 14.54 -12.84
C ASN A 22 5.46 14.92 -12.27
N GLU A 23 4.49 14.00 -12.25
CA GLU A 23 3.26 14.22 -11.51
C GLU A 23 3.41 13.77 -10.04
N ASP A 24 2.85 14.55 -9.10
CA ASP A 24 2.81 14.20 -7.68
C ASP A 24 1.56 13.38 -7.32
N TYR A 25 0.56 13.35 -8.20
CA TYR A 25 -0.74 12.71 -7.98
C TYR A 25 -1.22 11.97 -9.22
N LEU A 26 -1.92 10.85 -9.03
CA LEU A 26 -2.70 10.21 -10.09
C LEU A 26 -4.14 10.70 -10.07
N SER A 27 -4.76 10.79 -11.26
CA SER A 27 -6.21 10.96 -11.34
C SER A 27 -6.93 9.65 -10.96
N GLU A 28 -8.16 9.78 -10.46
CA GLU A 28 -9.01 8.61 -10.17
C GLU A 28 -9.25 7.75 -11.43
N ASP A 29 -9.46 8.41 -12.59
CA ASP A 29 -9.62 7.71 -13.86
C ASP A 29 -8.38 6.88 -14.21
N ALA A 30 -7.18 7.47 -14.08
CA ALA A 30 -5.93 6.74 -14.32
C ALA A 30 -5.79 5.56 -13.36
N PHE A 31 -6.06 5.78 -12.07
CA PHE A 31 -5.97 4.73 -11.05
C PHE A 31 -6.92 3.56 -11.34
N ASN A 32 -8.15 3.83 -11.77
CA ASN A 32 -9.19 2.82 -11.98
C ASN A 32 -9.13 2.13 -13.36
N GLU A 33 -8.69 2.83 -14.40
CA GLU A 33 -8.76 2.33 -15.78
C GLU A 33 -7.44 1.71 -16.28
N ILE A 34 -6.30 2.10 -15.72
CA ILE A 34 -5.00 1.58 -16.13
C ILE A 34 -4.76 0.21 -15.47
N ASP A 35 -4.34 -0.74 -16.30
CA ASP A 35 -3.86 -2.05 -15.86
C ASP A 35 -2.42 -1.96 -15.35
N TRP A 36 -2.24 -1.40 -14.16
CA TRP A 36 -0.92 -1.15 -13.55
C TRP A 36 -0.03 -2.38 -13.38
N TRP A 37 -0.63 -3.57 -13.39
CA TRP A 37 0.07 -4.84 -13.17
C TRP A 37 0.16 -5.67 -14.46
N LYS A 38 0.02 -5.03 -15.63
CA LYS A 38 -0.02 -5.71 -16.93
C LYS A 38 1.23 -6.54 -17.21
N TYR A 39 2.41 -6.05 -16.85
CA TYR A 39 3.69 -6.69 -17.17
C TYR A 39 4.36 -7.40 -16.00
N LYS A 40 3.84 -7.26 -14.77
CA LYS A 40 4.45 -7.81 -13.56
C LYS A 40 3.56 -8.84 -12.89
N ARG A 41 4.09 -10.03 -12.65
CA ARG A 41 3.34 -11.15 -12.05
C ARG A 41 3.60 -11.29 -10.56
N ILE A 42 2.73 -12.04 -9.87
CA ILE A 42 2.82 -12.26 -8.43
C ILE A 42 4.06 -13.03 -8.00
N ASP A 43 4.54 -13.97 -8.82
CA ASP A 43 5.74 -14.76 -8.56
C ASP A 43 7.04 -13.95 -8.72
N GLU A 44 6.96 -12.77 -9.32
CA GLU A 44 8.07 -11.80 -9.41
C GLU A 44 8.15 -10.89 -8.19
N ILE A 45 7.15 -10.92 -7.29
CA ILE A 45 7.08 -10.07 -6.10
C ILE A 45 7.63 -10.82 -4.88
N SER A 46 8.75 -10.32 -4.37
CA SER A 46 9.34 -10.81 -3.12
C SER A 46 8.65 -10.18 -1.90
N LEU A 47 7.91 -10.98 -1.15
CA LEU A 47 7.22 -10.58 0.10
C LEU A 47 8.05 -10.83 1.37
N GLY A 48 9.29 -11.31 1.25
CA GLY A 48 10.11 -11.75 2.38
C GLY A 48 10.30 -10.69 3.48
N ASP A 49 10.40 -9.41 3.10
CA ASP A 49 10.54 -8.30 4.05
C ASP A 49 9.31 -8.14 4.96
N LEU A 50 8.12 -8.48 4.45
CA LEU A 50 6.85 -8.32 5.16
C LEU A 50 6.38 -9.59 5.88
N ILE A 51 6.68 -10.78 5.36
CA ILE A 51 6.33 -12.07 5.99
C ILE A 51 6.92 -12.18 7.41
N SER A 52 8.08 -11.56 7.66
CA SER A 52 8.71 -11.58 8.98
C SER A 52 7.96 -10.78 10.06
N LEU A 53 7.10 -9.83 9.65
CA LEU A 53 6.35 -8.96 10.54
C LEU A 53 4.85 -9.26 10.53
N LEU A 54 4.33 -9.68 9.39
CA LEU A 54 2.92 -9.95 9.17
C LEU A 54 2.71 -11.46 9.03
N ALA A 55 2.05 -12.06 10.02
CA ALA A 55 1.71 -13.47 9.98
C ALA A 55 0.78 -13.77 8.79
N GLU A 56 1.02 -14.88 8.08
CA GLU A 56 0.10 -15.32 7.04
C GLU A 56 -1.28 -15.60 7.64
N SER A 57 -2.32 -15.14 6.95
CA SER A 57 -3.70 -15.25 7.41
C SER A 57 -4.56 -15.82 6.29
N LYS A 58 -5.53 -16.66 6.65
CA LYS A 58 -6.51 -17.14 5.68
C LYS A 58 -7.36 -15.96 5.21
N SER A 59 -7.28 -15.63 3.92
CA SER A 59 -8.21 -14.69 3.33
C SER A 59 -9.60 -15.31 3.11
N TRP A 60 -10.60 -14.44 3.01
CA TRP A 60 -12.01 -14.78 2.78
C TRP A 60 -12.28 -15.28 1.34
N SER A 61 -11.32 -15.15 0.44
CA SER A 61 -11.42 -15.54 -0.97
C SER A 61 -10.16 -16.24 -1.44
N ASN A 62 -10.30 -17.20 -2.36
CA ASN A 62 -9.16 -17.86 -3.00
C ASN A 62 -8.36 -16.91 -3.93
N ASN A 63 -8.90 -15.71 -4.20
CA ASN A 63 -8.29 -14.70 -5.06
C ASN A 63 -7.58 -13.60 -4.27
N ILE A 64 -7.50 -13.73 -2.95
CA ILE A 64 -6.84 -12.75 -2.09
C ILE A 64 -5.77 -13.48 -1.28
N TYR A 65 -4.55 -12.98 -1.34
CA TYR A 65 -3.47 -13.40 -0.48
C TYR A 65 -3.29 -12.33 0.59
N GLN A 66 -3.34 -12.73 1.87
CA GLN A 66 -3.35 -11.81 2.99
C GLN A 66 -2.25 -12.14 4.00
N LEU A 67 -1.42 -11.14 4.29
CA LEU A 67 -0.53 -11.13 5.45
C LEU A 67 -1.08 -10.16 6.49
N GLY A 68 -1.09 -10.55 7.76
CA GLY A 68 -1.60 -9.72 8.86
C GLY A 68 -3.11 -9.83 9.07
N ASN A 69 -3.73 -8.77 9.58
CA ASN A 69 -5.14 -8.75 9.95
C ASN A 69 -5.80 -7.48 9.42
N ILE A 70 -6.92 -7.63 8.71
CA ILE A 70 -7.71 -6.52 8.15
C ILE A 70 -8.12 -5.44 9.17
N GLU A 71 -8.23 -5.80 10.46
CA GLU A 71 -8.56 -4.89 11.57
C GLU A 71 -7.32 -4.18 12.17
N SER A 72 -6.12 -4.46 11.66
CA SER A 72 -4.83 -3.92 12.11
C SER A 72 -3.86 -3.79 10.93
N ASP A 73 -2.57 -4.08 11.13
CA ASP A 73 -1.55 -4.12 10.08
C ASP A 73 -1.83 -5.27 9.11
N CYS A 74 -1.88 -4.97 7.81
CA CYS A 74 -2.27 -5.94 6.80
C CYS A 74 -1.64 -5.61 5.45
N LEU A 75 -1.25 -6.63 4.70
CA LEU A 75 -1.02 -6.56 3.26
C LEU A 75 -2.03 -7.48 2.58
N GLU A 76 -2.73 -6.97 1.57
CA GLU A 76 -3.63 -7.72 0.71
C GLU A 76 -3.12 -7.66 -0.73
N ILE A 77 -3.05 -8.82 -1.38
CA ILE A 77 -2.85 -8.93 -2.82
C ILE A 77 -4.11 -9.54 -3.40
N LEU A 78 -4.83 -8.75 -4.19
CA LEU A 78 -5.91 -9.23 -5.01
C LEU A 78 -5.33 -9.71 -6.35
N PHE A 79 -5.64 -10.93 -6.74
CA PHE A 79 -5.15 -11.51 -7.99
C PHE A 79 -6.21 -12.35 -8.67
N ASN A 80 -6.09 -12.51 -9.98
CA ASN A 80 -6.87 -13.46 -10.76
C ASN A 80 -5.91 -14.40 -11.50
N LYS A 81 -5.96 -15.68 -11.13
CA LYS A 81 -4.97 -16.70 -11.52
C LYS A 81 -3.55 -16.30 -11.08
N GLN A 82 -2.73 -15.77 -11.99
CA GLN A 82 -1.36 -15.31 -11.72
C GLN A 82 -1.20 -13.80 -11.92
N LYS A 83 -2.25 -13.11 -12.35
CA LYS A 83 -2.23 -11.68 -12.61
C LYS A 83 -2.62 -10.93 -11.34
N ILE A 84 -1.75 -10.02 -10.90
CA ILE A 84 -2.07 -9.08 -9.82
C ILE A 84 -3.12 -8.10 -10.34
N LEU A 85 -4.14 -7.84 -9.53
CA LEU A 85 -5.14 -6.80 -9.77
C LEU A 85 -4.87 -5.59 -8.87
N GLU A 86 -4.55 -5.84 -7.61
CA GLU A 86 -4.23 -4.79 -6.63
C GLU A 86 -3.27 -5.35 -5.58
N ILE A 87 -2.34 -4.52 -5.12
CA ILE A 87 -1.67 -4.71 -3.83
C ILE A 87 -2.01 -3.50 -2.98
N SER A 88 -2.51 -3.74 -1.77
CA SER A 88 -2.72 -2.69 -0.79
C SER A 88 -2.21 -3.08 0.58
N ILE A 89 -1.81 -2.06 1.34
CA ILE A 89 -1.22 -2.18 2.66
C ILE A 89 -2.01 -1.29 3.61
N ARG A 90 -2.36 -1.82 4.78
CA ARG A 90 -2.94 -1.09 5.90
C ARG A 90 -1.94 -1.06 7.04
N VAL A 91 -1.76 0.12 7.60
CA VAL A 91 -0.93 0.37 8.79
C VAL A 91 -1.85 0.81 9.92
N ASP A 92 -1.81 0.08 11.03
CA ASP A 92 -2.53 0.40 12.26
C ASP A 92 -1.79 1.48 13.05
N LEU A 93 -2.36 2.68 13.06
CA LEU A 93 -1.75 3.85 13.70
C LEU A 93 -1.87 3.84 15.22
N ARG A 94 -2.59 2.88 15.82
CA ARG A 94 -2.75 2.76 17.28
C ARG A 94 -1.49 2.25 17.98
N ASN A 95 -0.61 1.58 17.23
CA ASN A 95 0.60 0.95 17.74
C ASN A 95 1.86 1.59 17.12
N ASN A 96 3.05 1.23 17.62
CA ASN A 96 4.30 1.66 17.02
C ASN A 96 4.50 0.97 15.66
N TYR A 97 4.29 1.72 14.58
CA TYR A 97 4.36 1.24 13.20
C TYR A 97 5.74 1.39 12.54
N ASN A 98 6.78 1.82 13.26
CA ASN A 98 8.08 2.15 12.65
C ASN A 98 8.74 0.98 11.91
N SER A 99 8.77 -0.21 12.53
CA SER A 99 9.36 -1.40 11.90
C SER A 99 8.58 -1.85 10.67
N LEU A 100 7.26 -1.66 10.67
CA LEU A 100 6.42 -1.96 9.52
C LEU A 100 6.71 -0.99 8.37
N ILE A 101 6.85 0.32 8.64
CA ILE A 101 7.22 1.29 7.60
C ILE A 101 8.59 0.97 6.99
N GLU A 102 9.59 0.62 7.81
CA GLU A 102 10.89 0.18 7.32
C GLU A 102 10.77 -1.03 6.38
N ALA A 103 9.97 -2.03 6.76
CA ALA A 103 9.74 -3.22 5.94
C ALA A 103 8.95 -2.92 4.65
N ILE A 104 7.93 -2.05 4.71
CA ILE A 104 7.18 -1.58 3.54
C ILE A 104 8.12 -0.87 2.56
N CYS A 105 8.97 0.05 3.02
CA CYS A 105 9.92 0.74 2.16
C CYS A 105 10.96 -0.21 1.55
N LYS A 106 11.46 -1.19 2.32
CA LYS A 106 12.32 -2.26 1.78
C LYS A 106 11.61 -3.08 0.70
N PHE A 107 10.37 -3.47 0.96
CA PHE A 107 9.51 -4.16 0.01
C PHE A 107 9.34 -3.36 -1.28
N GLY A 108 9.04 -2.06 -1.18
CA GLY A 108 8.89 -1.18 -2.34
C GLY A 108 10.18 -1.07 -3.16
N ARG A 109 11.30 -0.75 -2.52
CA ARG A 109 12.62 -0.64 -3.18
C ARG A 109 13.05 -1.94 -3.84
N ARG A 110 12.91 -3.08 -3.15
CA ARG A 110 13.32 -4.40 -3.67
C ARG A 110 12.54 -4.80 -4.91
N ASN A 111 11.26 -4.44 -4.95
CA ASN A 111 10.36 -4.84 -6.04
C ASN A 111 10.15 -3.70 -7.06
N ALA A 112 10.91 -2.61 -7.02
CA ALA A 112 10.72 -1.43 -7.89
C ALA A 112 9.25 -0.98 -7.95
N LEU A 113 8.69 -0.71 -6.76
CA LEU A 113 7.31 -0.30 -6.57
C LEU A 113 7.26 1.11 -5.97
N ILE A 114 6.22 1.85 -6.32
CA ILE A 114 5.87 3.14 -5.74
C ILE A 114 4.55 3.01 -4.98
N PHE A 115 4.34 3.90 -4.00
CA PHE A 115 3.15 3.89 -3.18
C PHE A 115 2.21 5.01 -3.55
N LEU A 116 0.93 4.77 -3.32
CA LEU A 116 -0.14 5.73 -3.45
C LEU A 116 -0.89 5.80 -2.13
N ASN A 117 -1.04 6.99 -1.56
CA ASN A 117 -1.92 7.15 -0.40
C ASN A 117 -3.40 7.19 -0.83
N TYR A 118 -4.29 7.39 0.14
CA TYR A 118 -5.74 7.47 -0.12
C TYR A 118 -6.19 8.60 -1.05
N ASN A 119 -5.37 9.66 -1.21
CA ASN A 119 -5.62 10.75 -2.15
C ASN A 119 -4.92 10.53 -3.50
N LEU A 120 -4.42 9.32 -3.75
CA LEU A 120 -3.66 8.96 -4.95
C LEU A 120 -2.38 9.81 -5.14
N LYS A 121 -1.82 10.33 -4.04
CA LYS A 121 -0.52 10.99 -4.04
C LYS A 121 0.57 9.94 -4.20
N LEU A 122 1.49 10.17 -5.12
CA LEU A 122 2.66 9.34 -5.36
C LEU A 122 3.69 9.54 -4.24
N LEU A 123 4.10 8.44 -3.62
CA LEU A 123 5.07 8.41 -2.55
C LEU A 123 6.17 7.42 -2.90
N SER A 124 7.42 7.90 -2.96
CA SER A 124 8.56 7.02 -3.14
C SER A 124 8.72 6.09 -1.92
N PRO A 125 9.34 4.91 -2.09
CA PRO A 125 9.53 3.95 -1.00
C PRO A 125 10.66 4.41 -0.05
N ASP A 126 10.40 5.50 0.66
CA ASP A 126 11.28 6.16 1.61
C ASP A 126 10.59 6.33 2.96
N GLU A 127 11.32 6.04 4.03
CA GLU A 127 10.75 5.99 5.37
C GLU A 127 10.41 7.38 5.91
N ILE A 128 11.18 8.41 5.54
CA ILE A 128 10.94 9.79 5.96
C ILE A 128 9.66 10.26 5.27
N ILE A 129 9.57 10.08 3.95
CA ILE A 129 8.40 10.47 3.16
C ILE A 129 7.12 9.79 3.67
N LEU A 130 7.17 8.49 3.97
CA LEU A 130 5.99 7.77 4.46
C LEU A 130 5.58 8.24 5.86
N LYS A 131 6.55 8.45 6.76
CA LYS A 131 6.26 8.96 8.11
C LYS A 131 5.70 10.38 8.06
N GLU A 132 6.23 11.23 7.18
CA GLU A 132 5.70 12.58 6.97
C GLU A 132 4.28 12.53 6.40
N ASP A 133 4.00 11.68 5.42
CA ASP A 133 2.65 11.55 4.84
C ASP A 133 1.64 11.00 5.86
N ILE A 134 2.02 10.00 6.65
CA ILE A 134 1.21 9.48 7.77
C ILE A 134 0.99 10.56 8.84
N SER A 135 2.00 11.35 9.17
CA SER A 135 1.87 12.42 10.17
C SER A 135 0.93 13.54 9.72
N ASN A 136 0.76 13.72 8.41
CA ASN A 136 -0.18 14.65 7.80
C ASN A 136 -1.55 14.01 7.48
N TYR A 137 -1.76 12.74 7.85
CA TYR A 137 -3.00 12.01 7.59
C TYR A 137 -4.11 12.46 8.56
N ASN A 138 -4.73 13.59 8.25
CA ASN A 138 -5.71 14.29 9.08
C ASN A 138 -7.05 13.57 9.29
N LEU A 139 -7.27 12.36 8.74
CA LEU A 139 -8.48 11.59 9.03
C LEU A 139 -8.58 11.18 10.52
N PHE A 140 -7.48 11.28 11.26
CA PHE A 140 -7.46 11.21 12.72
C PHE A 140 -7.99 12.49 13.40
N ASP A 141 -7.57 13.67 12.94
CA ASP A 141 -8.02 14.96 13.49
C ASP A 141 -9.51 15.22 13.21
N ASP A 142 -10.01 14.82 12.03
CA ASP A 142 -11.44 14.91 11.69
C ASP A 142 -12.32 14.02 12.57
N PHE A 143 -11.79 12.89 13.06
CA PHE A 143 -12.51 12.03 14.01
C PHE A 143 -12.52 12.60 15.43
N ILE A 144 -11.39 13.14 15.90
CA ILE A 144 -11.28 13.79 17.21
C ILE A 144 -12.22 15.01 17.27
N THR A 145 -12.26 15.83 16.21
CA THR A 145 -13.01 17.09 16.17
C THR A 145 -14.53 16.88 16.02
N LYS A 146 -14.98 15.78 15.41
CA LYS A 146 -16.43 15.47 15.26
C LYS A 146 -17.05 14.75 16.46
N ASN A 147 -16.26 14.29 17.41
CA ASN A 147 -16.72 13.54 18.59
C ASN A 147 -16.38 14.22 19.93
N GLN A 148 -16.09 15.52 19.91
CA GLN A 148 -16.11 16.43 21.07
C GLN A 148 -17.37 17.30 21.01
#